data_AF-E2A1S7-F1
#
_entry.id   AF-E2A1S7-F1
#
_cell.length_a   1.000
_cell.length_b   1.000
_cell.length_c   1.000
_cell.angle_alpha   90.00
_cell.angle_beta   90.00
_cell.angle_gamma   90.00
#
_symmetry.space_group_name_H-M   'P 1'
#
loop_
_entity.id
_entity.type
_entity.pdbx_description
1 polymer ?
#
loop_
_entity_poly.entity_id
_entity_poly.type
_entity_poly.pdbx_seq_one_letter_code
_entity_poly.pdbx_strand_id
1 'polypeptide(L)'
;MLRRLHWRQLEQLRRRVKRKKMFLGNILPGKFDVIPDESNRAKLWKHRKMMLDHMKEMRIFYLPESMEVRHSCDREVMGYVTIGGCSFLRGEHIGIGYVTLPSPLKIIRKKSNIVLVRNTAELQYRFARLEILVDINRRYK
;
A
#
# COMPACT_ATOMS: atom_id res chain seq x y z
N MET A 1 -11.10 19.06 0.70
CA MET A 1 -11.69 19.63 1.95
C MET A 1 -12.03 18.57 3.00
N LEU A 2 -12.63 17.42 2.65
CA LEU A 2 -13.07 16.37 3.58
C LEU A 2 -11.96 15.78 4.48
N ARG A 3 -10.75 15.56 3.95
CA ARG A 3 -9.61 15.02 4.73
C ARG A 3 -9.16 15.96 5.86
N ARG A 4 -9.22 17.29 5.64
CA ARG A 4 -8.88 18.29 6.67
C ARG A 4 -9.94 18.35 7.77
N LEU A 5 -11.22 18.18 7.42
CA LEU A 5 -12.32 18.13 8.39
C LEU A 5 -12.23 16.86 9.26
N HIS A 6 -11.95 15.71 8.63
CA HIS A 6 -11.73 14.45 9.34
C HIS A 6 -10.52 14.51 10.28
N TRP A 7 -9.41 15.13 9.87
CA TRP A 7 -8.23 15.29 10.73
C TRP A 7 -8.50 16.18 11.96
N ARG A 8 -9.29 17.25 11.80
CA ARG A 8 -9.73 18.10 12.93
C ARG A 8 -10.60 17.33 13.92
N GLN A 9 -11.52 16.48 13.44
CA GLN A 9 -12.31 15.61 14.31
C GLN A 9 -11.43 14.63 15.08
N LEU A 10 -10.45 14.00 14.42
CA LEU A 10 -9.51 13.09 15.07
C LEU A 10 -8.65 13.77 16.13
N GLU A 11 -8.19 15.00 15.89
CA GLU A 11 -7.45 15.79 16.90
C GLU A 11 -8.32 16.12 18.11
N GLN A 12 -9.58 16.50 17.91
CA GLN A 12 -10.50 16.76 19.02
C GLN A 12 -10.76 15.52 19.86
N LEU A 13 -10.94 14.36 19.22
CA LEU A 13 -11.11 13.07 19.90
C LEU A 13 -9.85 12.68 20.69
N ARG A 14 -8.64 12.85 20.11
CA ARG A 14 -7.38 12.59 20.82
C ARG A 14 -7.19 13.50 22.04
N ARG A 15 -7.56 14.78 21.94
CA ARG A 15 -7.54 15.72 23.08
C ARG A 15 -8.51 15.29 24.18
N ARG A 16 -9.72 14.83 23.84
CA ARG A 16 -10.70 14.31 24.83
C ARG A 16 -10.19 13.06 25.54
N VAL A 17 -9.58 12.12 24.80
CA VAL A 17 -8.99 10.90 25.40
C VAL A 17 -7.84 11.25 26.35
N LYS A 18 -6.96 12.19 25.97
CA LYS A 18 -5.85 12.64 26.83
C LYS A 18 -6.35 13.30 28.12
N ARG A 19 -7.36 14.18 28.03
CA ARG A 19 -8.00 14.78 29.23
C ARG A 19 -8.67 13.72 30.11
N LYS A 20 -9.40 12.77 29.50
CA LYS A 20 -10.04 11.67 30.23
C LYS A 20 -8.99 10.77 30.91
N LYS A 21 -7.85 10.49 30.27
CA LYS A 21 -6.71 9.79 30.88
C LYS A 21 -6.08 10.56 32.03
N MET A 22 -5.89 11.88 31.91
CA MET A 22 -5.37 12.70 33.01
C MET A 22 -6.36 12.77 34.19
N PHE A 23 -7.67 12.80 33.90
CA PHE A 23 -8.72 12.79 34.92
C PHE A 23 -8.84 11.43 35.63
N LEU A 24 -8.72 10.32 34.89
CA LEU A 24 -8.68 8.95 35.44
C LEU A 24 -7.34 8.60 36.11
N GLY A 25 -6.23 9.24 35.73
CA GLY A 25 -4.90 9.00 36.31
C GLY A 25 -4.74 9.51 37.74
N ASN A 26 -5.62 10.41 38.19
CA ASN A 26 -5.61 10.96 39.55
C ASN A 26 -6.56 10.24 40.52
N ILE A 27 -7.22 9.15 40.07
CA ILE A 27 -8.05 8.30 40.93
C ILE A 27 -7.54 6.87 40.76
N LEU A 28 -6.64 6.44 41.64
CA LEU A 28 -6.34 5.01 41.77
C LEU A 28 -7.55 4.31 42.42
N PRO A 29 -7.93 3.15 41.88
CA PRO A 29 -7.91 1.93 42.66
C PRO A 29 -7.14 0.84 41.87
N GLY A 30 -6.27 0.03 42.47
CA GLY A 30 -6.57 -0.81 43.63
C GLY A 30 -7.07 -2.16 43.10
N LYS A 31 -6.13 -3.07 42.79
CA LYS A 31 -6.31 -4.48 42.38
C LYS A 31 -7.30 -4.75 41.23
N PHE A 32 -6.79 -5.22 40.09
CA PHE A 32 -7.62 -5.98 39.16
C PHE A 32 -7.66 -7.44 39.64
N ASP A 33 -8.79 -7.85 40.21
CA ASP A 33 -9.09 -9.27 40.38
C ASP A 33 -9.17 -9.89 38.98
N VAL A 34 -8.32 -10.89 38.72
CA VAL A 34 -8.42 -11.72 37.52
C VAL A 34 -9.63 -12.63 37.70
N ILE A 35 -10.80 -12.17 37.27
CA ILE A 35 -12.01 -13.00 37.19
C ILE A 35 -11.90 -13.88 35.93
N PRO A 36 -11.89 -15.21 36.02
CA PRO A 36 -11.94 -16.09 34.86
C PRO A 36 -13.40 -16.15 34.39
N ASP A 37 -13.88 -15.08 33.75
CA ASP A 37 -15.28 -14.98 33.38
C ASP A 37 -15.52 -15.59 31.98
N GLU A 38 -16.04 -16.81 31.96
CA GLU A 38 -16.45 -17.55 30.76
C GLU A 38 -17.45 -16.74 29.91
N SER A 39 -18.25 -15.87 30.56
CA SER A 39 -19.13 -14.88 29.93
C SER A 39 -18.37 -13.88 29.07
N ASN A 40 -17.20 -13.40 29.52
CA ASN A 40 -16.36 -12.48 28.76
C ASN A 40 -15.68 -13.17 27.58
N ARG A 41 -15.34 -14.46 27.72
CA ARG A 41 -14.84 -15.29 26.62
C ARG A 41 -15.92 -15.46 25.55
N ALA A 42 -17.15 -15.80 25.95
CA ALA A 42 -18.28 -15.94 25.02
C ALA A 42 -18.63 -14.63 24.28
N LYS A 43 -18.57 -13.48 24.97
CA LYS A 43 -18.75 -12.15 24.34
C LYS A 43 -17.63 -11.84 23.33
N LEU A 44 -16.38 -12.14 23.66
CA LEU A 44 -15.24 -11.99 22.75
C LEU A 44 -15.38 -12.87 21.50
N TRP A 45 -15.83 -14.13 21.66
CA TRP A 45 -16.11 -15.03 20.55
C TRP A 45 -17.21 -14.49 19.63
N LYS A 46 -18.33 -14.00 20.19
CA LYS A 46 -19.40 -13.36 19.43
C LYS A 46 -18.90 -12.14 18.65
N HIS A 47 -18.12 -11.28 19.28
CA HIS A 47 -17.54 -10.10 18.62
C HIS A 47 -16.58 -10.49 17.49
N ARG A 48 -15.71 -11.48 17.71
CA ARG A 48 -14.82 -12.01 16.66
C ARG A 48 -15.60 -12.59 15.49
N LYS A 49 -16.66 -13.34 15.77
CA LYS A 49 -17.53 -13.91 14.74
C LYS A 49 -18.20 -12.81 13.92
N MET A 50 -18.76 -11.79 14.57
CA MET A 50 -19.32 -10.61 13.90
C MET A 50 -18.28 -9.88 13.03
N MET A 51 -17.05 -9.70 13.52
CA MET A 51 -15.99 -9.09 12.72
C MET A 51 -15.63 -9.94 11.50
N LEU A 52 -15.52 -11.27 11.65
CA LEU A 52 -15.22 -12.18 10.54
C LEU A 52 -16.34 -12.23 9.51
N ASP A 53 -17.60 -12.26 9.95
CA ASP A 53 -18.75 -12.25 9.05
C ASP A 53 -18.84 -10.91 8.30
N HIS A 54 -18.61 -9.79 9.00
CA HIS A 54 -18.48 -8.48 8.36
C HIS A 54 -17.32 -8.41 7.37
N MET A 55 -16.16 -9.00 7.68
CA MET A 55 -15.03 -9.09 6.75
C MET A 55 -15.36 -9.91 5.50
N LYS A 56 -16.14 -10.99 5.64
CA LYS A 56 -16.60 -11.80 4.50
C LYS A 56 -17.59 -11.04 3.63
N GLU A 57 -18.55 -10.34 4.23
CA GLU A 57 -19.48 -9.47 3.50
C GLU A 57 -18.74 -8.36 2.77
N MET A 58 -17.79 -7.71 3.46
CA MET A 58 -16.94 -6.69 2.86
C MET A 58 -16.10 -7.26 1.71
N ARG A 59 -15.65 -8.52 1.80
CA ARG A 59 -14.90 -9.23 0.73
C ARG A 59 -15.62 -9.17 -0.62
N ILE A 60 -16.95 -9.23 -0.61
CA ILE A 60 -17.81 -9.17 -1.82
C ILE A 60 -17.76 -7.79 -2.48
N PHE A 61 -17.58 -6.72 -1.70
CA PHE A 61 -17.50 -5.34 -2.19
C PHE A 61 -16.09 -4.90 -2.58
N TYR A 62 -15.04 -5.67 -2.24
CA TYR A 62 -13.72 -5.40 -2.80
C TYR A 62 -13.71 -5.74 -4.28
N LEU A 63 -12.84 -5.06 -5.03
CA LEU A 63 -12.62 -5.38 -6.44
C LEU A 63 -12.35 -6.89 -6.57
N PRO A 64 -12.90 -7.54 -7.62
CA PRO A 64 -12.64 -8.96 -7.86
C PRO A 64 -11.14 -9.20 -7.83
N GLU A 65 -10.75 -10.29 -7.18
CA GLU A 65 -9.35 -10.68 -7.04
C GLU A 65 -8.76 -10.75 -8.46
N SER A 66 -7.88 -9.82 -8.81
CA SER A 66 -7.35 -9.73 -10.17
C SER A 66 -6.61 -11.03 -10.46
N MET A 67 -7.17 -11.87 -11.33
CA MET A 67 -6.59 -13.18 -11.64
C MET A 67 -5.19 -13.05 -12.24
N GLU A 68 -4.92 -11.94 -12.93
CA GLU A 68 -3.66 -11.70 -13.61
C GLU A 68 -3.10 -10.31 -13.31
N VAL A 69 -1.85 -10.31 -12.85
CA VAL A 69 -1.04 -9.11 -12.62
C VAL A 69 -0.93 -8.22 -13.87
N ARG A 70 -0.92 -8.81 -15.06
CA ARG A 70 -0.73 -8.09 -16.32
C ARG A 70 -1.87 -7.10 -16.61
N HIS A 71 -3.09 -7.45 -16.21
CA HIS A 71 -4.32 -6.72 -16.50
C HIS A 71 -4.98 -6.17 -15.23
N SER A 72 -4.25 -6.06 -14.13
CA SER A 72 -4.76 -5.56 -12.85
C SER A 72 -5.03 -4.04 -12.84
N CYS A 73 -4.64 -3.32 -13.90
CA CYS A 73 -4.75 -1.87 -14.02
C CYS A 73 -5.27 -1.49 -15.41
N ASP A 74 -5.71 -0.23 -15.56
CA ASP A 74 -6.19 0.32 -16.84
C ASP A 74 -5.18 0.20 -17.99
N ARG A 75 -3.89 0.09 -17.66
CA ARG A 75 -2.78 -0.07 -18.60
C ARG A 75 -2.06 -1.38 -18.31
N GLU A 76 -1.66 -2.06 -19.38
CA GLU A 76 -0.92 -3.34 -19.32
C GLU A 76 0.37 -3.17 -18.49
N VAL A 77 0.53 -3.99 -17.45
CA VAL A 77 1.74 -4.02 -16.63
C VAL A 77 2.81 -4.84 -17.34
N MET A 78 3.92 -4.19 -17.72
CA MET A 78 5.01 -4.85 -18.44
C MET A 78 6.14 -5.38 -17.54
N GLY A 79 6.24 -4.87 -16.32
CA GLY A 79 7.36 -5.14 -15.42
C GLY A 79 7.31 -4.30 -14.15
N TYR A 80 8.35 -4.43 -13.35
CA TYR A 80 8.46 -3.81 -12.03
C TYR A 80 9.79 -3.11 -11.83
N VAL A 81 9.75 -1.98 -11.12
CA VAL A 81 10.94 -1.24 -10.67
C VAL A 81 11.36 -1.79 -9.32
N THR A 82 12.62 -2.22 -9.19
CA THR A 82 13.17 -2.72 -7.92
C THR A 82 13.86 -1.61 -7.14
N ILE A 83 14.55 -0.72 -7.84
CA ILE A 83 15.28 0.40 -7.23
C ILE A 83 14.85 1.65 -7.96
N GLY A 84 14.33 2.64 -7.24
CA GLY A 84 13.94 3.93 -7.80
C GLY A 84 14.39 5.06 -6.89
N GLY A 85 14.91 6.14 -7.47
CA GLY A 85 15.37 7.29 -6.71
C GLY A 85 15.69 8.50 -7.60
N CYS A 86 16.02 9.62 -6.97
CA CYS A 86 16.55 10.77 -7.67
C CYS A 86 18.07 10.64 -7.79
N SER A 87 18.60 10.74 -9.00
CA SER A 87 20.04 10.77 -9.26
C SER A 87 20.53 12.21 -9.22
N PHE A 88 21.36 12.53 -8.23
CA PHE A 88 21.98 13.85 -8.13
C PHE A 88 22.97 14.14 -9.27
N LEU A 89 23.56 13.10 -9.87
CA LEU A 89 24.50 13.26 -11.00
C LEU A 89 23.80 13.72 -12.28
N ARG A 90 22.58 13.25 -12.53
CA ARG A 90 21.79 13.63 -13.72
C ARG A 90 20.72 14.68 -13.44
N GLY A 91 20.41 14.94 -12.16
CA GLY A 91 19.31 15.81 -11.75
C GLY A 91 17.92 15.23 -12.07
N GLU A 92 17.83 13.93 -12.34
CA GLU A 92 16.61 13.26 -12.82
C GLU A 92 16.25 12.05 -11.94
N HIS A 93 14.98 11.65 -11.99
CA HIS A 93 14.52 10.42 -11.35
C HIS A 93 14.89 9.22 -12.21
N ILE A 94 15.61 8.26 -11.63
CA ILE A 94 16.08 7.04 -12.31
C ILE A 94 15.49 5.83 -11.59
N GLY A 95 15.06 4.84 -12.36
CA GLY A 95 14.60 3.55 -11.87
C GLY A 95 15.28 2.40 -12.59
N ILE A 96 15.66 1.38 -11.84
CA ILE A 96 16.15 0.09 -12.34
C ILE A 96 15.10 -0.96 -12.02
N GLY A 97 14.81 -1.81 -12.99
CA GLY A 97 13.75 -2.79 -12.88
C GLY A 97 13.87 -3.89 -13.90
N TYR A 98 12.94 -4.84 -13.81
CA TYR A 98 12.84 -5.99 -14.68
C TYR A 98 11.55 -5.93 -15.48
N VAL A 99 11.66 -6.22 -16.77
CA VAL A 99 10.54 -6.22 -17.71
C VAL A 99 10.43 -7.58 -18.39
N THR A 100 9.20 -7.94 -18.75
CA THR A 100 8.90 -9.15 -19.50
C THR A 100 9.32 -9.00 -20.96
N LEU A 101 9.99 -10.00 -21.54
CA LEU A 101 10.48 -9.97 -22.94
C LEU A 101 9.45 -9.55 -24.01
N PRO A 102 8.16 -9.99 -24.01
CA PRO A 102 7.21 -9.56 -25.04
C PRO A 102 6.95 -8.05 -25.04
N SER A 103 7.15 -7.38 -23.92
CA SER A 103 6.84 -5.95 -23.76
C SER A 103 7.84 -5.05 -24.50
N PRO A 104 9.17 -5.15 -24.31
CA PRO A 104 10.16 -4.48 -25.15
C PRO A 104 10.00 -4.76 -26.64
N LEU A 105 9.67 -5.99 -27.04
CA LEU A 105 9.43 -6.32 -28.45
C LEU A 105 8.24 -5.53 -29.05
N LYS A 106 7.14 -5.38 -28.30
CA LYS A 106 6.01 -4.51 -28.70
C LYS A 106 6.42 -3.04 -28.79
N ILE A 107 7.26 -2.57 -27.87
CA ILE A 107 7.75 -1.18 -27.81
C ILE A 107 8.65 -0.87 -29.01
N ILE A 108 9.58 -1.77 -29.35
CA ILE A 108 10.45 -1.66 -30.52
C ILE A 108 9.64 -1.55 -31.81
N ARG A 109 8.58 -2.37 -31.96
CA ARG A 109 7.66 -2.28 -33.12
C ARG A 109 6.97 -0.93 -33.23
N LYS A 110 6.67 -0.27 -32.11
CA LYS A 110 6.09 1.07 -32.06
C LYS A 110 7.10 2.21 -32.28
N LYS A 111 8.41 1.91 -32.36
CA LYS A 111 9.50 2.88 -32.54
C LYS A 111 9.52 4.01 -31.48
N SER A 112 9.07 3.73 -30.27
CA SER A 112 9.09 4.67 -29.15
C SER A 112 9.77 4.02 -27.95
N ASN A 113 10.59 4.75 -27.22
CA ASN A 113 11.21 4.31 -25.96
C ASN A 113 10.54 4.94 -24.73
N ILE A 114 9.38 5.58 -24.92
CA ILE A 114 8.64 6.24 -23.85
C ILE A 114 7.67 5.24 -23.23
N VAL A 115 7.77 5.09 -21.92
CA VAL A 115 6.95 4.18 -21.11
C VAL A 115 6.30 4.93 -19.96
N LEU A 116 5.29 4.31 -19.35
CA LEU A 116 4.59 4.87 -18.21
C LEU A 116 4.99 4.12 -16.93
N VAL A 117 5.35 4.88 -15.91
CA VAL A 117 5.71 4.35 -14.59
C VAL A 117 4.72 4.90 -13.57
N ARG A 118 4.34 4.05 -12.62
CA ARG A 118 3.43 4.39 -11.54
C ARG A 118 3.97 3.86 -10.21
N ASN A 119 3.86 4.70 -9.18
CA ASN A 119 4.17 4.31 -7.80
C ASN A 119 2.98 3.53 -7.20
N THR A 120 3.22 2.61 -6.29
CA THR A 120 2.15 1.94 -5.52
C THR A 120 1.40 2.93 -4.61
N ALA A 121 2.08 3.99 -4.16
CA ALA A 121 1.48 5.03 -3.32
C ALA A 121 0.65 6.08 -4.08
N GLU A 122 0.86 6.23 -5.39
CA GLU A 122 0.18 7.24 -6.22
C GLU A 122 -0.64 6.60 -7.34
N LEU A 123 -1.75 7.22 -7.73
CA LEU A 123 -2.54 6.77 -8.89
C LEU A 123 -2.03 7.38 -10.21
N GLN A 124 -1.10 8.33 -10.13
CA GLN A 124 -0.60 9.06 -11.28
C GLN A 124 0.46 8.26 -12.04
N TYR A 125 0.27 8.16 -13.35
CA TYR A 125 1.30 7.67 -14.25
C TYR A 125 2.19 8.82 -14.71
N ARG A 126 3.50 8.55 -14.75
CA ARG A 126 4.52 9.49 -15.22
C ARG A 126 5.25 8.90 -16.41
N PHE A 127 5.67 9.76 -17.33
CA PHE A 127 6.47 9.35 -18.48
C PHE A 127 7.91 9.05 -18.04
N ALA A 128 8.50 8.01 -18.61
CA ALA A 128 9.89 7.65 -18.42
C ALA A 128 10.48 7.15 -19.75
N ARG A 129 11.79 7.25 -19.90
CA ARG A 129 12.53 6.65 -21.01
C ARG A 129 13.07 5.29 -20.56
N LEU A 130 12.82 4.27 -21.38
CA LEU A 130 13.33 2.92 -21.14
C LEU A 130 14.68 2.75 -21.81
N GLU A 131 15.68 2.29 -21.05
CA GLU A 131 17.00 1.92 -21.53
C GLU A 131 17.33 0.51 -21.05
N ILE A 132 17.82 -0.35 -21.96
CA ILE A 132 18.18 -1.73 -21.63
C ILE A 132 19.65 -1.75 -21.21
N LEU A 133 19.89 -2.09 -19.95
CA LEU A 133 21.24 -2.28 -19.44
C LEU A 133 21.78 -3.62 -19.92
N VAL A 134 22.81 -3.58 -20.76
CA VAL A 134 23.54 -4.76 -21.23
C VAL A 134 24.92 -4.72 -20.59
N ASP A 135 25.28 -5.77 -19.85
CA ASP A 135 26.65 -5.91 -19.34
C ASP A 135 27.55 -6.45 -20.46
N ILE A 136 28.26 -5.53 -21.13
CA ILE A 136 29.09 -5.84 -22.30
C ILE A 136 30.39 -6.56 -21.88
N ASN A 137 30.78 -6.48 -20.60
CA ASN A 137 32.07 -6.99 -20.11
C ASN A 137 32.13 -8.52 -19.92
N ARG A 138 31.03 -9.25 -20.12
CA ARG A 138 30.99 -10.73 -20.00
C ARG A 138 31.41 -11.49 -21.26
N ARG A 139 31.73 -10.82 -22.37
CA ARG A 139 32.08 -11.49 -23.65
C ARG A 139 33.54 -11.97 -23.75
N TYR A 140 34.38 -11.74 -22.75
CA TYR A 140 35.82 -12.09 -22.77
C TYR A 140 36.25 -13.03 -21.63
N LYS A 141 35.44 -14.05 -21.31
CA LYS A 141 35.87 -15.17 -20.46
C LYS A 141 35.61 -16.50 -21.15
#